data_AF-A0A2A5MAH9-F1
#
_entry.id   AF-A0A2A5MAH9-F1
#
_cell.length_a   1.000
_cell.length_b   1.000
_cell.length_c   1.000
_cell.angle_alpha   90.00
_cell.angle_beta   90.00
_cell.angle_gamma   90.00
#
_symmetry.space_group_name_H-M   'P 1'
#
loop_
_entity.id
_entity.type
_entity.pdbx_description
1 polymer ?
#
loop_
_entity_poly.entity_id
_entity_poly.type
_entity_poly.pdbx_seq_one_letter_code
_entity_poly.pdbx_strand_id
1 'polypeptide(L)' 'MMQNIHFIGIGGIGISALARFLKEKGFKISGSDLKESKITKELEKEGVKVSI' A
#
# COMPACT_ATOMS: atom_id res chain seq x y z
N MET A 1 17.75 1.47 -10.50
CA MET A 1 16.84 0.33 -10.26
C MET A 1 15.64 0.85 -9.49
N MET A 2 14.41 0.67 -9.98
CA MET A 2 13.20 1.07 -9.25
C MET A 2 13.02 0.09 -8.08
N GLN A 3 13.10 0.57 -6.83
CA GLN A 3 12.88 -0.31 -5.68
C GLN A 3 11.37 -0.51 -5.50
N ASN A 4 10.95 -1.77 -5.64
CA ASN A 4 9.57 -2.18 -5.38
C ASN A 4 9.46 -2.59 -3.92
N ILE A 5 8.52 -1.97 -3.19
CA ILE A 5 8.27 -2.26 -1.78
C ILE A 5 6.90 -2.91 -1.67
N HIS A 6 6.83 -4.03 -0.95
CA HIS A 6 5.60 -4.77 -0.68
C HIS A 6 5.31 -4.78 0.81
N PHE A 7 4.16 -4.26 1.22
CA PHE A 7 3.73 -4.22 2.61
C PHE A 7 2.76 -5.36 2.93
N ILE A 8 3.03 -6.11 4.00
CA ILE A 8 2.09 -7.09 4.56
C ILE A 8 1.29 -6.39 5.67
N GLY A 9 -0.03 -6.49 5.63
CA GLY A 9 -0.94 -5.74 6.50
C GLY A 9 -1.11 -4.28 6.06
N ILE A 10 -1.15 -4.03 4.76
CA ILE A 10 -1.16 -2.66 4.20
C ILE A 10 -2.42 -1.87 4.59
N GLY A 11 -3.51 -2.54 4.97
CA GLY A 11 -4.72 -1.93 5.50
C GLY A 11 -4.59 -1.40 6.92
N GLY A 12 -3.48 -1.68 7.63
CA GLY A 12 -3.19 -1.09 8.93
C GLY A 12 -2.95 0.42 8.84
N ILE A 13 -3.46 1.20 9.80
CA ILE A 13 -3.37 2.68 9.78
C ILE A 13 -1.92 3.17 9.68
N GLY A 14 -0.99 2.60 10.45
CA GLY A 14 0.43 2.97 10.39
C GLY A 14 1.11 2.54 9.09
N ILE A 15 0.80 1.34 8.61
CA ILE A 15 1.44 0.76 7.43
C ILE A 15 0.98 1.50 6.16
N SER A 16 -0.32 1.79 6.04
CA SER A 16 -0.87 2.57 4.93
C SER A 16 -0.31 4.00 4.87
N ALA A 17 -0.06 4.64 6.02
CA ALA A 17 0.59 5.96 6.05
C ALA A 17 2.02 5.90 5.50
N LEU A 18 2.81 4.90 5.91
CA LEU A 18 4.17 4.69 5.42
C LEU A 18 4.18 4.33 3.93
N ALA A 19 3.24 3.50 3.49
CA ALA A 19 3.07 3.12 2.08
C ALA A 19 2.83 4.35 1.21
N ARG A 20 1.94 5.26 1.62
CA ARG A 20 1.68 6.52 0.90
C ARG A 20 2.90 7.44 0.89
N PHE A 21 3.57 7.60 2.03
CA PHE A 21 4.78 8.43 2.12
C PHE A 21 5.88 7.95 1.15
N LEU A 22 6.16 6.65 1.11
CA LEU A 22 7.18 6.10 0.21
C LEU A 22 6.74 6.18 -1.27
N LYS A 23 5.45 5.98 -1.55
CA LYS A 23 4.92 6.21 -2.89
C LYS A 23 5.15 7.65 -3.37
N GLU A 24 4.91 8.63 -2.50
CA GLU A 24 5.17 10.06 -2.79
C GLU A 24 6.65 10.34 -3.05
N LYS A 25 7.56 9.58 -2.42
CA LYS A 25 9.00 9.62 -2.68
C LYS A 25 9.42 8.91 -3.97
N GLY A 26 8.48 8.40 -4.77
CA GLY A 26 8.73 7.79 -6.07
C GLY A 26 8.98 6.27 -6.02
N PHE A 27 8.79 5.63 -4.87
CA PHE A 27 8.89 4.18 -4.77
C PHE A 27 7.65 3.50 -5.37
N LYS A 28 7.85 2.33 -5.99
CA LYS A 28 6.73 1.52 -6.46
C LYS A 28 6.20 0.67 -5.30
N ILE A 29 4.97 0.95 -4.89
CA ILE A 29 4.36 0.29 -3.73
C ILE A 29 3.33 -0.75 -4.16
N SER A 30 3.30 -1.86 -3.44
CA SER A 30 2.23 -2.85 -3.44
C SER A 30 2.00 -3.35 -2.01
N GLY A 31 0.94 -4.10 -1.77
CA GLY A 31 0.76 -4.75 -0.48
C GLY A 31 -0.28 -5.84 -0.46
N SER A 32 -0.41 -6.45 0.71
CA SER A 32 -1.43 -7.45 1.01
C SER A 32 -2.06 -7.19 2.37
N ASP A 33 -3.29 -7.66 2.55
CA ASP A 33 -3.97 -7.69 3.85
C ASP A 33 -4.88 -8.92 3.91
N LEU A 34 -5.31 -9.32 5.11
CA LEU A 34 -6.19 -10.50 5.27
C LEU A 34 -7.64 -10.24 4.87
N LYS A 35 -8.04 -8.97 4.84
CA LYS A 35 -9.42 -8.58 4.53
C LYS A 35 -9.48 -7.21 3.87
N GLU A 36 -10.51 -7.04 3.06
CA GLU A 36 -10.83 -5.74 2.49
C GLU A 36 -11.25 -4.75 3.58
N SER A 37 -10.80 -3.50 3.45
CA SER A 37 -11.16 -2.39 4.33
C SER A 37 -11.32 -1.10 3.53
N LYS A 38 -11.80 -0.03 4.19
CA LYS A 38 -11.83 1.30 3.58
C LYS A 38 -10.42 1.74 3.13
N ILE A 39 -9.40 1.45 3.93
CA ILE A 39 -8.01 1.82 3.65
C ILE A 39 -7.47 1.07 2.42
N THR A 40 -7.71 -0.25 2.32
CA THR A 40 -7.24 -1.02 1.15
C THR A 40 -7.90 -0.52 -0.14
N LYS A 41 -9.20 -0.21 -0.11
CA LYS A 41 -9.91 0.40 -1.26
C LYS A 41 -9.36 1.76 -1.67
N GLU A 42 -9.03 2.60 -0.70
CA GLU A 42 -8.43 3.92 -0.99
C GLU A 42 -7.05 3.75 -1.62
N LEU A 43 -6.21 2.86 -1.10
CA LEU A 43 -4.89 2.56 -1.66
C LEU A 43 -4.99 2.03 -3.11
N GLU A 44 -5.97 1.17 -3.40
CA GLU A 44 -6.23 0.70 -4.77
C GLU A 44 -6.64 1.84 -5.70
N LYS A 45 -7.53 2.74 -5.25
CA LYS A 45 -7.91 3.95 -6.01
C LYS A 45 -6.73 4.89 -6.25
N GLU A 46 -5.78 4.91 -5.33
CA GLU A 46 -4.53 5.65 -5.47
C GLU A 46 -3.55 4.94 -6.42
N GLY A 47 -3.86 3.76 -6.96
CA GLY A 47 -3.01 3.02 -7.90
C GLY A 47 -1.99 2.09 -7.22
N VAL A 48 -2.17 1.79 -5.93
CA VAL A 48 -1.39 0.76 -5.23
C VAL A 48 -2.03 -0.60 -5.49
N LYS A 49 -1.25 -1.58 -5.93
CA LYS A 49 -1.74 -2.95 -6.06
C LYS A 49 -1.90 -3.57 -4.68
N VAL A 50 -3.13 -3.93 -4.30
CA VAL A 50 -3.43 -4.64 -3.04
C VAL A 50 -3.90 -6.06 -3.36
N SER A 51 -3.43 -7.03 -2.59
CA SER A 51 -3.93 -8.42 -2.60
C SER A 51 -4.62 -8.71 -1.28
N ILE A 52 -5.83 -9.28 -1.34
CA ILE A 52 -6.58 -9.71 -0.16
C ILE A 52 -6.41 -11.23 -0.01
#